data_AF-A0A452QTC9-F1
#
_entry.id   AF-A0A452QTC9-F1
#
_cell.length_a   1.000
_cell.length_b   1.000
_cell.length_c   1.000
_cell.angle_alpha   90.00
_cell.angle_beta   90.00
_cell.angle_gamma   90.00
#
_symmetry.space_group_name_H-M   'P 1'
#
loop_
_entity.id
_entity.type
_entity.pdbx_description
1 polymer ?
#
loop_
_entity_poly.entity_id
_entity_poly.type
_entity_poly.pdbx_seq_one_letter_code
_entity_poly.pdbx_strand_id
1 'polypeptide(L)' 'MDTANFEQIKVNGKAGNLGGTVVTIERSKNKIHVTSEVTFSKRYLKYLTKKYLKNNLGELRK' A
#
# COMPACT_ATOMS: atom_id res chain seq x y z
N MET A 1 -1.54 -12.83 8.74
CA MET A 1 -0.44 -12.13 9.41
C MET A 1 0.74 -12.27 8.46
N ASP A 2 1.10 -11.29 7.63
CA ASP A 2 1.45 -9.91 7.98
C ASP A 2 0.69 -8.86 7.16
N THR A 3 -0.10 -8.06 7.87
CA THR A 3 -0.77 -6.83 7.39
C THR A 3 0.12 -5.58 7.55
N ALA A 4 1.38 -5.76 7.98
CA ALA A 4 2.22 -4.77 8.65
C ALA A 4 2.64 -3.53 7.82
N ASN A 5 2.27 -3.43 6.54
CA ASN A 5 2.79 -2.35 5.69
C ASN A 5 1.75 -1.50 4.96
N PHE A 6 0.46 -1.79 5.15
CA PHE A 6 -0.62 -1.03 4.52
C PHE A 6 -1.08 0.18 5.36
N GLU A 7 -0.71 0.22 6.64
CA GLU A 7 -0.95 1.35 7.56
C GLU A 7 -0.26 2.66 7.11
N GLN A 8 0.76 2.56 6.24
CA GLN A 8 1.50 3.72 5.72
C GLN A 8 0.87 4.38 4.50
N ILE A 9 -0.27 3.86 3.99
CA ILE A 9 -0.97 4.48 2.86
C ILE A 9 -1.53 5.82 3.32
N LYS A 10 -1.08 6.87 2.65
CA LYS A 10 -1.58 8.23 2.86
C LYS A 10 -2.70 8.53 1.88
N VAL A 11 -3.78 9.07 2.42
CA VAL A 11 -4.89 9.66 1.69
C VAL A 11 -4.99 11.12 2.13
N ASN A 12 -5.01 12.07 1.19
CA ASN A 12 -5.12 13.50 1.48
C ASN A 12 -4.08 14.00 2.51
N GLY A 13 -2.86 13.45 2.46
CA GLY A 13 -1.76 13.81 3.35
C GLY A 13 -1.76 13.14 4.72
N LYS A 14 -2.82 12.41 5.11
CA LYS A 14 -2.92 11.70 6.40
C LYS A 14 -2.78 10.19 6.20
N ALA A 15 -1.97 9.54 7.04
CA ALA A 15 -1.82 8.08 7.08
C ALA A 15 -2.88 7.46 8.01
N GLY A 16 -3.19 6.18 7.82
CA GLY A 16 -4.10 5.43 8.71
C GLY A 16 -5.59 5.73 8.55
N ASN A 17 -5.99 6.68 7.70
CA ASN A 17 -7.39 6.97 7.39
C ASN A 17 -7.94 6.04 6.29
N LEU A 18 -7.77 4.73 6.46
CA LEU A 18 -8.30 3.68 5.58
C LEU A 18 -9.72 3.26 5.98
N GLY A 19 -10.44 4.12 6.71
CA GLY A 19 -11.79 3.86 7.19
C GLY A 19 -12.75 3.65 6.03
N GLY A 20 -12.89 2.40 5.59
CA GLY A 20 -14.00 1.81 4.85
C GLY A 20 -14.21 2.23 3.40
N THR A 21 -14.11 3.51 3.06
CA THR A 21 -14.79 4.03 1.85
C THR A 21 -13.82 4.47 0.76
N VAL A 22 -12.71 5.10 1.13
CA VAL A 22 -11.89 5.84 0.16
C VAL A 22 -10.92 4.94 -0.61
N VAL A 23 -10.27 4.01 0.09
CA VAL A 23 -9.31 3.06 -0.48
C VAL A 23 -9.56 1.70 0.14
N THR A 24 -10.00 0.75 -0.66
CA THR A 24 -10.23 -0.64 -0.26
C THR A 24 -9.11 -1.52 -0.80
N ILE A 25 -8.67 -2.46 0.04
CA ILE A 25 -7.58 -3.37 -0.30
C ILE A 25 -8.07 -4.78 -0.03
N GLU A 26 -8.14 -5.57 -1.08
CA GLU A 26 -8.52 -6.98 -1.02
C GLU A 26 -7.30 -7.85 -1.29
N ARG A 27 -7.08 -8.86 -0.47
CA ARG A 27 -5.96 -9.78 -0.61
C ARG A 27 -6.44 -11.17 -0.98
N SER A 28 -6.08 -11.57 -2.19
CA SER A 28 -6.12 -12.96 -2.65
C SER A 28 -4.78 -13.64 -2.36
N LYS A 29 -4.72 -14.98 -2.41
CA LYS A 29 -3.49 -15.74 -2.08
C LYS A 29 -2.23 -15.21 -2.79
N ASN A 30 -2.33 -14.91 -4.09
CA ASN A 30 -1.18 -14.49 -4.90
C ASN A 30 -1.26 -13.04 -5.40
N LYS A 31 -2.36 -12.33 -5.12
CA LYS A 31 -2.64 -11.01 -5.70
C LYS A 31 -3.22 -10.09 -4.64
N ILE A 32 -2.86 -8.81 -4.74
CA ILE A 32 -3.43 -7.74 -3.93
C ILE A 32 -4.18 -6.83 -4.89
N HIS A 33 -5.46 -6.62 -4.62
CA HIS A 33 -6.32 -5.70 -5.33
C HIS A 33 -6.42 -4.43 -4.50
N VAL A 34 -6.21 -3.27 -5.15
CA VAL A 34 -6.35 -1.96 -4.53
C VAL A 34 -7.35 -1.19 -5.35
N THR A 35 -8.45 -0.80 -4.72
CA THR A 35 -9.53 -0.02 -5.32
C THR A 35 -9.60 1.31 -4.59
N SER A 36 -9.74 2.41 -5.34
CA SER A 36 -9.77 3.76 -4.79
C SER A 36 -10.87 4.58 -5.45
N GLU A 37 -11.69 5.23 -4.64
CA GLU A 37 -12.74 6.14 -5.12
C GLU A 37 -12.20 7.55 -5.46
N VAL A 38 -11.04 7.89 -4.89
CA VAL A 38 -10.32 9.15 -5.12
C VAL A 38 -9.04 8.92 -5.92
N THR A 39 -8.43 10.02 -6.38
CA THR A 39 -7.22 10.03 -7.18
C THR A 39 -6.04 9.39 -6.45
N PHE A 40 -5.79 8.12 -6.76
CA PHE A 40 -4.67 7.36 -6.21
C PHE A 40 -3.65 7.03 -7.32
N SER A 41 -2.39 7.42 -7.12
CA SER A 41 -1.37 7.23 -8.14
C SER A 41 -0.74 5.83 -8.08
N LYS A 42 -0.65 5.15 -9.23
CA LYS A 42 0.07 3.87 -9.35
C LYS A 42 1.55 3.99 -9.00
N ARG A 43 2.13 5.18 -9.20
CA ARG A 43 3.51 5.49 -8.79
C ARG A 43 3.69 5.41 -7.28
N TYR A 44 2.72 5.88 -6.51
CA TYR A 44 2.76 5.80 -5.05
C TYR A 44 2.69 4.35 -4.56
N LEU A 45 1.85 3.51 -5.19
CA LEU A 45 1.81 2.07 -4.89
C LEU A 45 3.17 1.39 -5.16
N LYS A 46 3.80 1.68 -6.31
CA LYS A 46 5.14 1.18 -6.64
C LYS A 46 6.20 1.62 -5.61
N TYR A 47 6.11 2.85 -5.12
CA TYR A 47 7.00 3.35 -4.08
C TYR A 47 6.81 2.57 -2.77
N LEU A 48 5.56 2.37 -2.34
CA LEU A 48 5.25 1.66 -1.09
C LEU A 48 5.72 0.20 -1.14
N THR A 49 5.54 -0.49 -2.27
CA THR A 49 6.03 -1.86 -2.43
C THR A 49 7.55 -1.93 -2.41
N LYS A 50 8.25 -1.02 -3.10
CA LYS A 50 9.71 -0.94 -3.03
C LYS A 50 10.22 -0.64 -1.62
N LYS A 51 9.55 0.26 -0.91
CA LYS A 51 9.88 0.60 0.49
C LYS A 51 9.72 -0.63 1.39
N TYR A 52 8.63 -1.38 1.23
CA TYR A 52 8.40 -2.63 1.96
C TYR A 52 9.53 -3.64 1.73
N LEU A 53 9.82 -3.93 0.47
CA LEU A 53 10.81 -4.92 0.08
C LEU A 53 12.20 -4.55 0.58
N LYS A 54 12.58 -3.26 0.48
CA LYS A 54 13.83 -2.78 1.05
C LYS A 54 13.91 -2.94 2.56
N ASN A 55 12.82 -2.63 3.28
CA ASN A 55 12.83 -2.65 4.74
C ASN A 55 12.75 -4.06 5.34
N ASN A 56 12.09 -5.00 4.67
CA ASN A 56 11.80 -6.33 5.23
C ASN A 56 12.61 -7.44 4.57
N LEU A 57 12.95 -7.29 3.29
CA LEU A 57 13.73 -8.27 2.53
C LEU A 57 15.18 -7.82 2.29
N GLY A 58 15.52 -6.56 2.57
CA GLY A 58 16.87 -6.00 2.34
C GLY A 58 17.24 -5.82 0.86
N GLU A 59 16.46 -6.38 -0.06
CA GLU A 59 16.70 -6.34 -1.50
C GLU A 59 15.96 -5.19 -2.19
N LEU A 60 16.72 -4.12 -2.45
CA LEU A 60 16.52 -3.22 -3.58
C LEU A 60 17.74 -2.30 -3.71
N ARG A 61 18.90 -2.89 -3.98
CA ARG A 61 20.09 -2.15 -4.43
C ARG A 61 20.36 -2.49 -5.90
N LYS A 62 19.97 -1.52 -6.74
CA LYS A 62 20.14 -1.38 -8.20
C LYS A 62 19.13 -2.14 -9.05
#